data_AF-A0A8D5ZGM7-F1
#
_entry.id   AF-A0A8D5ZGM7-F1
#
_cell.length_a   1.000
_cell.length_b   1.000
_cell.length_c   1.000
_cell.angle_alpha   90.00
_cell.angle_beta   90.00
_cell.angle_gamma   90.00
#
_symmetry.space_group_name_H-M   'P 1'
#
loop_
_entity.id
_entity.type
_entity.pdbx_description
1 polymer ?
#
loop_
_entity_poly.entity_id
_entity_poly.type
_entity_poly.pdbx_seq_one_letter_code
_entity_poly.pdbx_strand_id
1 'polypeptide(L)'
;MSNYTFVPLVNGAKYELSSEKEKIFSIGNGNSGEFKVQLENSNHISKIEQKSDDNNKKFVVIHNILVLTGYAVDKKSFRLVSTLDPCDYVRGILIGGQIKQNNNQYKVKTITFAKHEVTNKLYFIRKSDFYLKDDVTINLSLQENESVGRTEYNSLNIDDNNMKGINELYKIDDPDAIEDLKKKLNEIVSYYTLKS
;
A
#
# COMPACT_ATOMS: atom_id res chain seq x y z
N MET A 1 -3.52 10.49 -18.18
CA MET A 1 -3.02 9.19 -17.67
C MET A 1 -2.79 9.35 -16.19
N SER A 2 -3.38 8.48 -15.36
CA SER A 2 -3.37 8.64 -13.90
C SER A 2 -2.31 7.73 -13.27
N ASN A 3 -1.43 8.29 -12.45
CA ASN A 3 -0.39 7.53 -11.76
C ASN A 3 -0.86 7.05 -10.39
N TYR A 4 -0.61 5.77 -10.13
CA TYR A 4 -0.83 5.14 -8.84
C TYR A 4 0.44 4.41 -8.41
N THR A 5 0.64 4.30 -7.11
CA THR A 5 1.73 3.54 -6.52
C THR A 5 1.16 2.47 -5.62
N PHE A 6 1.64 1.24 -5.78
CA PHE A 6 1.37 0.18 -4.83
C PHE A 6 2.24 0.35 -3.58
N VAL A 7 1.59 0.43 -2.44
CA VAL A 7 2.22 0.51 -1.13
C VAL A 7 1.92 -0.79 -0.38
N PRO A 8 2.95 -1.63 -0.14
CA PRO A 8 2.77 -2.84 0.66
C PRO A 8 2.47 -2.48 2.12
N LEU A 9 1.52 -3.19 2.72
CA LEU A 9 1.19 -3.06 4.14
C LEU A 9 1.91 -4.18 4.91
N VAL A 10 2.95 -3.84 5.68
CA VAL A 10 3.86 -4.80 6.31
C VAL A 10 4.33 -4.37 7.69
N ASN A 11 4.67 -5.35 8.52
CA ASN A 11 5.18 -5.13 9.88
C ASN A 11 6.54 -4.41 9.85
N GLY A 12 6.76 -3.53 10.83
CA GLY A 12 8.01 -2.78 10.99
C GLY A 12 8.16 -1.59 10.04
N ALA A 13 7.29 -1.43 9.04
CA ALA A 13 7.22 -0.22 8.24
C ALA A 13 6.47 0.87 8.99
N LYS A 14 7.03 2.08 8.98
CA LYS A 14 6.37 3.33 9.35
C LYS A 14 5.84 3.98 8.09
N TYR A 15 4.59 4.40 8.15
CA TYR A 15 3.91 5.14 7.11
C TYR A 15 3.76 6.59 7.58
N GLU A 16 4.36 7.52 6.86
CA GLU A 16 4.38 8.94 7.22
C GLU A 16 3.92 9.79 6.05
N LEU A 17 3.13 10.82 6.33
CA LEU A 17 2.74 11.82 5.34
C LEU A 17 3.47 13.12 5.69
N SER A 18 4.23 13.67 4.74
CA SER A 18 4.86 14.97 4.92
C SER A 18 3.81 16.09 4.87
N SER A 19 4.19 17.29 5.31
CA SER A 19 3.29 18.44 5.37
C SER A 19 2.50 18.67 4.07
N GLU A 20 1.33 19.31 4.18
CA GLU A 20 0.41 19.56 3.05
C GLU A 20 1.05 20.25 1.83
N LYS A 21 2.19 20.94 2.02
CA LYS A 21 2.93 21.60 0.93
C LYS A 21 3.72 20.63 0.07
N GLU A 22 4.24 19.56 0.66
CA GLU A 22 5.09 18.59 -0.04
C GLU A 22 4.31 17.36 -0.49
N LYS A 23 3.27 16.96 0.25
CA LYS A 23 2.41 15.78 -0.05
C LYS A 23 3.24 14.53 -0.42
N ILE A 24 4.23 14.21 0.40
CA ILE A 24 5.06 13.02 0.21
C ILE A 24 4.59 11.95 1.20
N PHE A 25 4.24 10.78 0.68
CA PHE A 25 3.94 9.61 1.49
C PHE A 25 5.17 8.70 1.55
N SER A 26 5.70 8.49 2.75
CA SER A 26 6.94 7.79 3.04
C SER A 26 6.66 6.42 3.64
N ILE A 27 7.40 5.40 3.19
CA ILE A 27 7.36 4.04 3.71
C ILE A 27 8.77 3.60 4.06
N GLY A 28 9.02 3.33 5.33
CA GLY A 28 10.34 2.92 5.81
C GLY A 28 10.40 2.80 7.33
N ASN A 29 11.56 2.53 7.90
CA ASN A 29 11.74 2.44 9.36
C ASN A 29 12.73 3.49 9.90
N GLY A 30 13.05 4.51 9.11
CA GLY A 30 14.04 5.55 9.44
C GLY A 30 15.49 5.20 9.07
N ASN A 31 15.75 4.00 8.51
CA ASN A 31 17.08 3.58 8.02
C ASN A 31 17.14 3.59 6.48
N SER A 32 18.25 3.10 5.91
CA SER A 32 18.36 2.83 4.47
C SER A 32 17.28 1.83 4.03
N GLY A 33 16.51 2.19 2.99
CA GLY A 33 15.43 1.33 2.49
C GLY A 33 14.13 2.09 2.18
N GLU A 34 13.95 3.27 2.79
CA GLU A 34 12.76 4.11 2.58
C GLU A 34 12.52 4.38 1.08
N PHE A 35 11.25 4.29 0.66
CA PHE A 35 10.82 4.87 -0.60
C PHE A 35 9.67 5.84 -0.38
N LYS A 36 9.63 6.84 -1.26
CA LYS A 36 8.76 8.01 -1.14
C LYS A 36 7.81 8.07 -2.33
N VAL A 37 6.57 8.44 -2.09
CA VAL A 37 5.55 8.63 -3.13
C VAL A 37 5.17 10.11 -3.13
N GLN A 38 5.42 10.79 -4.24
CA GLN A 38 4.90 12.12 -4.48
C GLN A 38 3.40 11.97 -4.82
N LEU A 39 2.54 12.46 -3.93
CA LEU A 39 1.09 12.43 -4.17
C LEU A 39 0.74 13.54 -5.17
N GLU A 40 0.10 13.14 -6.26
CA GLU A 40 -0.28 14.07 -7.35
C GLU A 40 -1.77 14.39 -7.31
N ASN A 41 -2.58 13.47 -6.79
CA ASN A 41 -4.03 13.53 -6.79
C ASN A 41 -4.58 13.10 -5.43
N SER A 42 -5.72 13.64 -5.02
CA SER A 42 -6.47 13.15 -3.85
C SER A 42 -7.23 11.85 -4.09
N ASN A 43 -7.21 11.32 -5.31
CA ASN A 43 -7.99 10.16 -5.69
C ASN A 43 -7.14 8.89 -5.64
N HIS A 44 -7.35 8.10 -4.60
CA HIS A 44 -6.76 6.77 -4.42
C HIS A 44 -7.72 5.70 -4.98
N ILE A 45 -7.19 4.57 -5.48
CA ILE A 45 -8.03 3.42 -5.88
C ILE A 45 -8.49 2.68 -4.62
N SER A 46 -7.57 2.44 -3.70
CA SER A 46 -7.90 1.98 -2.35
C SER A 46 -8.65 3.10 -1.62
N LYS A 47 -9.74 2.74 -0.95
CA LYS A 47 -10.55 3.68 -0.16
C LYS A 47 -10.60 3.21 1.28
N ILE A 48 -10.40 4.15 2.21
CA ILE A 48 -10.57 3.95 3.63
C ILE A 48 -11.44 5.10 4.09
N GLU A 49 -12.65 4.80 4.55
CA GLU A 49 -13.68 5.80 4.84
C GLU A 49 -14.12 5.70 6.30
N GLN A 50 -14.01 6.80 7.05
CA GLN A 50 -14.62 6.93 8.37
C GLN A 50 -16.14 7.12 8.20
N LYS A 51 -16.93 6.29 8.87
CA LYS A 51 -18.40 6.31 8.90
C LYS A 51 -18.91 6.33 10.34
N SER A 52 -20.19 6.66 10.49
CA SER A 52 -20.93 6.57 11.77
C SER A 52 -22.01 5.50 11.65
N ASP A 53 -22.19 4.72 12.72
CA ASP A 53 -23.37 3.89 12.87
C ASP A 53 -24.57 4.71 13.39
N ASP A 54 -25.71 4.06 13.57
CA ASP A 54 -26.93 4.70 14.08
C ASP A 54 -26.77 5.28 15.51
N ASN A 55 -25.74 4.86 16.25
CA ASN A 55 -25.40 5.34 17.58
C ASN A 55 -24.29 6.42 17.55
N ASN A 56 -23.97 6.95 16.38
CA ASN A 56 -22.85 7.86 16.12
C ASN A 56 -21.45 7.29 16.40
N LYS A 57 -21.32 5.99 16.69
CA LYS A 57 -20.01 5.37 16.88
C LYS A 57 -19.26 5.37 15.56
N LYS A 58 -18.02 5.83 15.57
CA LYS A 58 -17.18 5.88 14.37
C LYS A 58 -16.58 4.51 14.06
N PHE A 59 -16.54 4.18 12.79
CA PHE A 59 -15.94 2.95 12.27
C PHE A 59 -15.38 3.19 10.87
N VAL A 60 -14.57 2.26 10.36
CA VAL A 60 -13.94 2.40 9.05
C VAL A 60 -14.41 1.35 8.05
N VAL A 61 -14.65 1.77 6.82
CA VAL A 61 -14.88 0.88 5.69
C VAL A 61 -13.66 0.89 4.78
N ILE A 62 -13.15 -0.29 4.45
CA ILE A 62 -11.94 -0.49 3.63
C ILE A 62 -12.35 -1.13 2.31
N HIS A 63 -11.93 -0.54 1.20
CA HIS A 63 -12.16 -1.04 -0.15
C HIS A 63 -10.91 -1.09 -1.01
N ASN A 64 -10.93 -2.01 -1.97
CA ASN A 64 -9.92 -2.14 -3.03
C ASN A 64 -8.49 -2.31 -2.50
N ILE A 65 -8.29 -3.24 -1.58
CA ILE A 65 -6.94 -3.69 -1.21
C ILE A 65 -6.42 -4.57 -2.35
N LEU A 66 -5.28 -4.20 -2.93
CA LEU A 66 -4.66 -4.96 -4.01
C LEU A 66 -3.89 -6.14 -3.45
N VAL A 67 -4.05 -7.31 -4.07
CA VAL A 67 -3.24 -8.50 -3.84
C VAL A 67 -2.30 -8.67 -5.03
N LEU A 68 -1.00 -8.57 -4.79
CA LEU A 68 0.02 -8.76 -5.82
C LEU A 68 0.66 -10.15 -5.65
N THR A 69 0.30 -11.11 -6.51
CA THR A 69 0.80 -12.50 -6.49
C THR A 69 2.13 -12.65 -7.23
N GLY A 70 2.94 -13.64 -6.87
CA GLY A 70 4.29 -13.83 -7.45
C GLY A 70 5.35 -12.90 -6.85
N TYR A 71 5.03 -12.27 -5.71
CA TYR A 71 5.88 -11.31 -5.04
C TYR A 71 5.93 -11.57 -3.53
N ALA A 72 7.08 -11.26 -2.94
CA ALA A 72 7.31 -11.15 -1.50
C ALA A 72 7.92 -9.78 -1.18
N VAL A 73 8.02 -9.45 0.11
CA VAL A 73 8.64 -8.21 0.60
C VAL A 73 10.02 -8.50 1.21
N ASP A 74 11.01 -7.68 0.88
CA ASP A 74 12.27 -7.64 1.65
C ASP A 74 12.05 -6.89 2.97
N LYS A 75 12.32 -7.56 4.10
CA LYS A 75 12.05 -7.02 5.45
C LYS A 75 12.87 -5.78 5.78
N LYS A 76 14.02 -5.56 5.10
CA LYS A 76 14.91 -4.42 5.38
C LYS A 76 14.48 -3.17 4.62
N SER A 77 14.12 -3.32 3.36
CA SER A 77 13.77 -2.20 2.47
C SER A 77 12.27 -1.97 2.30
N PHE A 78 11.43 -2.93 2.68
CA PHE A 78 9.98 -2.94 2.43
C PHE A 78 9.59 -2.91 0.94
N ARG A 79 10.53 -3.27 0.06
CA ARG A 79 10.32 -3.31 -1.38
C ARG A 79 9.93 -4.72 -1.82
N LEU A 80 9.34 -4.78 -3.00
CA LEU A 80 8.90 -6.04 -3.59
C LEU A 80 10.06 -6.78 -4.22
N VAL A 81 10.07 -8.09 -4.05
CA VAL A 81 10.92 -9.05 -4.75
C VAL A 81 10.00 -9.98 -5.53
N SER A 82 10.25 -10.11 -6.84
CA SER A 82 9.53 -11.07 -7.67
C SER A 82 10.03 -12.47 -7.35
N THR A 83 9.17 -13.34 -6.83
CA THR A 83 9.55 -14.72 -6.45
C THR A 83 9.19 -15.75 -7.52
N LEU A 84 8.29 -15.38 -8.43
CA LEU A 84 7.69 -16.27 -9.44
C LEU A 84 6.86 -17.42 -8.85
N ASP A 85 6.70 -17.49 -7.52
CA ASP A 85 5.79 -18.43 -6.86
C ASP A 85 4.37 -17.83 -6.82
N PRO A 86 3.38 -18.40 -7.51
CA PRO A 86 2.01 -17.87 -7.50
C PRO A 86 1.33 -17.96 -6.13
N CYS A 87 1.85 -18.76 -5.19
CA CYS A 87 1.38 -18.84 -3.82
C CYS A 87 1.87 -17.67 -2.97
N ASP A 88 3.01 -17.06 -3.33
CA ASP A 88 3.49 -15.85 -2.66
C ASP A 88 2.65 -14.65 -3.08
N TYR A 89 2.30 -13.81 -2.12
CA TYR A 89 1.60 -12.57 -2.39
C TYR A 89 1.93 -11.48 -1.38
N VAL A 90 1.68 -10.23 -1.78
CA VAL A 90 1.74 -9.06 -0.91
C VAL A 90 0.44 -8.29 -1.03
N ARG A 91 -0.18 -7.96 0.12
CA ARG A 91 -1.37 -7.10 0.17
C ARG A 91 -0.97 -5.67 0.46
N GLY A 92 -1.65 -4.72 -0.19
CA GLY A 92 -1.33 -3.31 -0.07
C GLY A 92 -2.40 -2.39 -0.63
N ILE A 93 -2.14 -1.09 -0.51
CA ILE A 93 -3.01 -0.03 -1.02
C ILE A 93 -2.47 0.54 -2.33
N LEU A 94 -3.38 0.99 -3.20
CA LEU A 94 -3.07 1.73 -4.42
C LEU A 94 -3.41 3.20 -4.22
N ILE A 95 -2.37 4.01 -4.04
CA ILE A 95 -2.50 5.45 -3.76
C ILE A 95 -2.17 6.27 -5.02
N GLY A 96 -2.91 7.35 -5.27
CA GLY A 96 -2.65 8.26 -6.39
C GLY A 96 -1.34 9.03 -6.20
N GLY A 97 -0.37 8.80 -7.07
CA GLY A 97 0.97 9.37 -6.99
C GLY A 97 2.03 8.50 -7.63
N GLN A 98 3.24 9.05 -7.72
CA GLN A 98 4.39 8.40 -8.33
C GLN A 98 5.54 8.25 -7.34
N ILE A 99 6.35 7.21 -7.51
CA ILE A 99 7.52 6.98 -6.67
C ILE A 99 8.55 8.07 -6.97
N LYS A 100 8.95 8.83 -5.95
CA LYS A 100 10.02 9.82 -6.03
C LYS A 100 11.36 9.11 -5.87
N GLN A 101 11.99 8.77 -6.99
CA GLN A 101 13.34 8.24 -6.99
C GLN A 101 14.32 9.32 -6.54
N ASN A 102 14.87 9.16 -5.34
CA ASN A 102 15.90 10.06 -4.85
C ASN A 102 17.33 9.51 -5.04
N ASN A 103 17.53 8.24 -5.41
CA ASN A 103 18.85 7.61 -5.66
C ASN A 103 18.69 6.28 -6.43
N ASN A 104 19.76 5.81 -7.11
CA ASN A 104 19.87 4.54 -7.86
C ASN A 104 19.74 3.25 -7.00
N GLN A 105 19.09 3.29 -5.84
CA GLN A 105 19.07 2.20 -4.86
C GLN A 105 17.91 1.21 -5.05
N TYR A 106 17.00 1.44 -6.01
CA TYR A 106 15.87 0.55 -6.30
C TYR A 106 15.28 0.80 -7.68
N LYS A 107 14.63 -0.25 -8.21
CA LYS A 107 13.97 -0.23 -9.52
C LYS A 107 12.50 0.10 -9.34
N VAL A 108 11.99 1.02 -10.16
CA VAL A 108 10.54 1.23 -10.28
C VAL A 108 10.07 0.45 -11.50
N LYS A 109 9.19 -0.52 -11.29
CA LYS A 109 8.48 -1.19 -12.38
C LYS A 109 7.15 -0.50 -12.60
N THR A 110 6.91 -0.11 -13.83
CA THR A 110 5.70 0.58 -14.24
C THR A 110 4.86 -0.34 -15.12
N ILE A 111 3.57 -0.45 -14.81
CA ILE A 111 2.62 -1.26 -15.58
C ILE A 111 1.44 -0.36 -15.97
N THR A 112 1.14 -0.30 -17.27
CA THR A 112 0.02 0.48 -17.80
C THR A 112 -1.18 -0.42 -18.05
N PHE A 113 -2.34 0.03 -17.59
CA PHE A 113 -3.63 -0.62 -17.80
C PHE A 113 -4.57 0.34 -18.51
N ALA A 114 -5.28 -0.15 -19.53
CA ALA A 114 -6.43 0.55 -20.05
C ALA A 114 -7.47 0.72 -18.93
N LYS A 115 -8.14 1.87 -18.84
CA LYS A 115 -9.02 2.18 -17.69
C LYS A 115 -10.10 1.11 -17.40
N HIS A 116 -10.62 0.49 -18.45
CA HIS A 116 -11.67 -0.53 -18.36
C HIS A 116 -11.14 -1.91 -17.94
N GLU A 117 -9.82 -2.12 -17.99
CA GLU A 117 -9.17 -3.37 -17.60
C GLU A 117 -8.77 -3.41 -16.12
N VAL A 118 -8.72 -2.25 -15.45
CA VAL A 118 -8.20 -2.15 -14.07
C VAL A 118 -8.99 -3.03 -13.10
N THR A 119 -10.32 -2.99 -13.15
CA THR A 119 -11.19 -3.79 -12.27
C THR A 119 -11.20 -5.29 -12.62
N ASN A 120 -10.93 -5.62 -13.88
CA ASN A 120 -10.97 -6.99 -14.41
C ASN A 120 -9.65 -7.73 -14.23
N LYS A 121 -8.52 -7.05 -14.42
CA LYS A 121 -7.18 -7.66 -14.39
C LYS A 121 -6.51 -7.59 -13.02
N LEU A 122 -6.82 -6.58 -12.21
CA LEU A 122 -6.23 -6.46 -10.88
C LEU A 122 -7.02 -7.26 -9.85
N TYR A 123 -6.28 -7.97 -9.00
CA TYR A 123 -6.90 -8.76 -7.94
C TYR A 123 -7.11 -7.91 -6.69
N PHE A 124 -8.31 -7.34 -6.58
CA PHE A 124 -8.75 -6.60 -5.39
C PHE A 124 -9.58 -7.48 -4.45
N ILE A 125 -9.33 -7.36 -3.14
CA ILE A 125 -10.26 -7.80 -2.10
C ILE A 125 -11.06 -6.60 -1.59
N ARG A 126 -12.25 -6.87 -1.03
CA ARG A 126 -13.24 -5.85 -0.63
C ARG A 126 -13.54 -4.86 -1.76
N LYS A 127 -13.80 -5.40 -2.96
CA LYS A 127 -14.06 -4.63 -4.17
C LYS A 127 -15.18 -3.61 -3.95
N SER A 128 -14.94 -2.38 -4.36
CA SER A 128 -15.96 -1.35 -4.54
C SER A 128 -15.74 -0.64 -5.87
N ASP A 129 -16.78 -0.04 -6.40
CA ASP A 129 -16.65 0.74 -7.62
C ASP A 129 -15.76 1.97 -7.41
N PHE A 130 -15.01 2.30 -8.46
CA PHE A 130 -14.22 3.52 -8.57
C PHE A 130 -14.22 3.98 -10.03
N TYR A 131 -14.16 5.28 -10.22
CA TYR A 131 -14.18 5.89 -11.55
C TYR A 131 -12.76 6.31 -11.96
N LEU A 132 -12.36 5.90 -13.16
CA LEU A 132 -11.09 6.28 -13.78
C LEU A 132 -11.38 7.13 -15.02
N LYS A 133 -10.83 8.35 -15.05
CA LYS A 133 -10.95 9.24 -16.23
C LYS A 133 -10.11 8.74 -17.39
N ASP A 134 -8.89 8.33 -17.09
CA ASP A 134 -7.86 7.93 -18.04
C ASP A 134 -7.34 6.52 -17.74
N ASP A 135 -6.52 6.01 -18.66
CA ASP A 135 -5.67 4.86 -18.42
C ASP A 135 -4.76 5.07 -17.21
N VAL A 136 -4.42 3.94 -16.59
CA VAL A 136 -3.81 3.87 -15.26
C VAL A 136 -2.40 3.32 -15.36
N THR A 137 -1.49 4.03 -14.74
CA THR A 137 -0.12 3.61 -14.51
C THR A 137 0.02 3.15 -13.07
N ILE A 138 0.46 1.91 -12.84
CA ILE A 138 0.80 1.41 -11.50
C ILE A 138 2.32 1.29 -11.38
N ASN A 139 2.86 1.97 -10.38
CA ASN A 139 4.27 1.93 -10.01
C ASN A 139 4.49 0.96 -8.86
N LEU A 140 5.47 0.06 -9.03
CA LEU A 140 5.90 -0.92 -8.05
C LEU A 140 7.35 -0.61 -7.65
N SER A 141 7.60 -0.46 -6.34
CA SER A 141 8.97 -0.33 -5.81
C SER A 141 9.59 -1.73 -5.67
N LEU A 142 10.60 -2.02 -6.49
CA LEU A 142 11.29 -3.30 -6.53
C LEU A 142 12.68 -3.20 -5.94
N GLN A 143 13.05 -4.22 -5.16
CA GLN A 143 14.42 -4.41 -4.71
C GLN A 143 15.30 -4.87 -5.88
N GLU A 144 16.53 -4.36 -5.94
CA GLU A 144 17.47 -4.69 -7.02
C GLU A 144 18.30 -5.95 -6.67
N ASN A 145 18.34 -6.91 -7.60
CA ASN A 145 19.26 -8.06 -7.60
C ASN A 145 19.25 -8.93 -6.33
N GLU A 146 18.08 -9.36 -5.87
CA GLU A 146 17.97 -10.30 -4.75
C GLU A 146 17.99 -11.75 -5.24
N SER A 147 18.71 -12.61 -4.50
CA SER A 147 18.52 -14.05 -4.59
C SER A 147 17.17 -14.39 -3.97
N VAL A 148 16.27 -15.00 -4.76
CA VAL A 148 14.98 -15.45 -4.25
C VAL A 148 15.20 -16.70 -3.41
N GLY A 149 15.26 -16.50 -2.09
CA GLY A 149 15.32 -17.57 -1.09
C GLY A 149 13.94 -18.10 -0.71
N ARG A 150 13.88 -18.87 0.39
CA ARG A 150 12.62 -19.33 0.97
C ARG A 150 11.77 -18.15 1.43
N THR A 151 10.46 -18.21 1.22
CA THR A 151 9.52 -17.20 1.72
C THR A 151 8.85 -17.62 3.03
N GLU A 152 8.36 -16.63 3.76
CA GLU A 152 7.65 -16.78 5.04
C GLU A 152 6.34 -16.00 5.00
N TYR A 153 5.25 -16.66 5.40
CA TYR A 153 3.94 -16.03 5.55
C TYR A 153 3.91 -15.17 6.82
N ASN A 154 3.37 -13.96 6.70
CA ASN A 154 3.18 -13.03 7.80
C ASN A 154 1.75 -12.49 7.78
N SER A 155 1.16 -12.34 8.97
CA SER A 155 -0.03 -11.51 9.17
C SER A 155 0.41 -10.11 9.61
N LEU A 156 -0.32 -9.09 9.18
CA LEU A 156 -0.09 -7.73 9.64
C LEU A 156 -0.39 -7.62 11.15
N ASN A 157 0.50 -6.95 11.86
CA ASN A 157 0.37 -6.51 13.23
C ASN A 157 0.92 -5.08 13.30
N ILE A 158 0.13 -4.13 12.81
CA ILE A 158 0.48 -2.71 12.80
C ILE A 158 0.01 -2.05 14.11
N ASP A 159 0.79 -1.08 14.58
CA ASP A 159 0.47 -0.23 15.72
C ASP A 159 0.15 1.21 15.28
N ASP A 160 -0.39 1.99 16.21
CA ASP A 160 -0.83 3.36 15.97
C ASP A 160 0.32 4.29 15.49
N ASN A 161 1.54 4.05 15.98
CA ASN A 161 2.72 4.84 15.61
C ASN A 161 3.14 4.59 14.16
N ASN A 162 2.97 3.36 13.68
CA ASN A 162 3.34 2.96 12.34
C ASN A 162 2.30 3.39 11.30
N MET A 163 1.01 3.52 11.67
CA MET A 163 -0.09 3.84 10.73
C MET A 163 -0.45 5.33 10.60
N LYS A 164 0.26 6.24 11.29
CA LYS A 164 -0.06 7.68 11.31
C LYS A 164 -0.28 8.27 9.92
N GLY A 165 0.62 8.02 8.98
CA GLY A 165 0.50 8.52 7.61
C GLY A 165 -0.70 7.94 6.86
N ILE A 166 -1.13 6.70 7.16
CA ILE A 166 -2.34 6.11 6.57
C ILE A 166 -3.57 6.84 7.09
N ASN A 167 -3.63 7.12 8.39
CA ASN A 167 -4.72 7.88 9.00
C ASN A 167 -4.84 9.26 8.38
N GLU A 168 -3.72 9.97 8.25
CA GLU A 168 -3.67 11.30 7.62
C GLU A 168 -4.04 11.26 6.13
N LEU A 169 -3.55 10.27 5.38
CA LEU A 169 -3.84 10.09 3.95
C LEU A 169 -5.35 9.96 3.69
N TYR A 170 -6.06 9.24 4.55
CA TYR A 170 -7.49 8.97 4.41
C TYR A 170 -8.38 9.80 5.34
N LYS A 171 -7.80 10.77 6.07
CA LYS A 171 -8.50 11.66 7.01
C LYS A 171 -9.32 10.91 8.06
N ILE A 172 -8.69 9.90 8.67
CA ILE A 172 -9.24 9.15 9.80
C ILE A 172 -8.69 9.77 11.07
N ASP A 173 -9.54 10.47 11.81
CA ASP A 173 -9.16 11.30 12.96
C ASP A 173 -9.83 10.88 14.27
N ASP A 174 -10.91 10.09 14.20
CA ASP A 174 -11.61 9.60 15.38
C ASP A 174 -10.88 8.38 16.01
N PRO A 175 -10.63 8.36 17.33
CA PRO A 175 -9.95 7.25 17.99
C PRO A 175 -10.62 5.88 17.80
N ASP A 176 -11.96 5.81 17.82
CA ASP A 176 -12.68 4.55 17.60
C ASP A 176 -12.51 4.06 16.15
N ALA A 177 -12.48 5.00 15.19
CA ALA A 177 -12.22 4.70 13.80
C ALA A 177 -10.78 4.24 13.56
N ILE A 178 -9.79 4.82 14.24
CA ILE A 178 -8.38 4.41 14.17
C ILE A 178 -8.21 3.00 14.72
N GLU A 179 -8.80 2.70 15.88
CA GLU A 179 -8.77 1.38 16.51
C GLU A 179 -9.42 0.32 15.59
N ASP A 180 -10.58 0.64 15.01
CA ASP A 180 -11.29 -0.23 14.06
C ASP A 180 -10.52 -0.43 12.75
N LEU A 181 -9.86 0.61 12.22
CA LEU A 181 -8.98 0.51 11.06
C LEU A 181 -7.82 -0.45 11.33
N LYS A 182 -7.11 -0.26 12.45
CA LYS A 182 -6.01 -1.14 12.88
C LYS A 182 -6.46 -2.59 12.94
N LYS A 183 -7.58 -2.85 13.62
CA LYS A 183 -8.18 -4.20 13.74
C LYS A 183 -8.47 -4.80 12.36
N LYS A 184 -9.19 -4.07 11.50
CA LYS A 184 -9.59 -4.55 10.17
C LYS A 184 -8.39 -4.79 9.26
N LEU A 185 -7.36 -3.95 9.31
CA LEU A 185 -6.12 -4.17 8.55
C LEU A 185 -5.41 -5.42 9.03
N ASN A 186 -5.24 -5.62 10.34
CA ASN A 186 -4.62 -6.82 10.90
C ASN A 186 -5.38 -8.12 10.53
N GLU A 187 -6.70 -8.05 10.38
CA GLU A 187 -7.52 -9.19 9.96
C GLU A 187 -7.37 -9.53 8.46
N ILE A 188 -7.24 -8.53 7.59
CA ILE A 188 -7.31 -8.73 6.12
C ILE A 188 -5.97 -8.62 5.42
N VAL A 189 -4.94 -8.09 6.05
CA VAL A 189 -3.62 -7.92 5.44
C VAL A 189 -2.71 -9.04 5.91
N SER A 190 -2.25 -9.80 4.94
CA SER A 190 -1.19 -10.79 5.08
C SER A 190 -0.28 -10.70 3.85
N TYR A 191 0.94 -11.16 4.00
CA TYR A 191 1.96 -11.04 2.97
C TYR A 191 3.09 -12.04 3.17
N TYR A 192 3.86 -12.29 2.11
CA TYR A 192 5.07 -13.08 2.16
C TYR A 192 6.31 -12.19 2.25
N THR A 193 7.33 -12.67 2.96
CA THR A 193 8.65 -12.04 3.03
C THR A 193 9.75 -13.01 2.65
N LEU A 194 10.88 -12.50 2.18
CA LEU A 194 12.09 -13.33 2.06
C LEU A 194 12.60 -13.73 3.46
N LYS A 195 12.94 -15.01 3.61
CA LYS A 195 13.62 -15.53 4.80
C LYS A 195 15.12 -15.25 4.64
N SER A 196 15.64 -14.40 5.52
CA SER A 196 17.07 -14.13 5.67
C SER A 196 17.83 -15.33 6.20
#